data_AF-A0A935E4K7-F1
#
_entry.id   AF-A0A935E4K7-F1
#
_cell.length_a   1.000
_cell.length_b   1.000
_cell.length_c   1.000
_cell.angle_alpha   90.00
_cell.angle_beta   90.00
_cell.angle_gamma   90.00
#
_symmetry.space_group_name_H-M   'P 1'
#
loop_
_entity.id
_entity.type
_entity.pdbx_description
1 polymer ?
#
loop_
_entity_poly.entity_id
_entity_poly.type
_entity_poly.pdbx_seq_one_letter_code
_entity_poly.pdbx_strand_id
1 'polypeptide(L)'
;MKKVNFIIILLAVIIITWIGSSIRNVQNAKSRVGIILSPDKTKSVEFINAINTSQILMNYHKAFTVGGSNVVSGDFKEEDINLKWRDQNTLIIEYPKGIELNNKEDELYFFGEIVQINYKEQSEEINTATTK
;
A
#
# COMPACT_ATOMS: atom_id res chain seq x y z
N MET A 1 -23.51 24.68 45.71
CA MET A 1 -23.84 24.11 44.39
C MET A 1 -22.85 24.55 43.30
N LYS A 2 -21.53 24.48 43.52
CA LYS A 2 -20.50 24.82 42.50
C LYS A 2 -19.62 23.63 42.09
N LYS A 3 -19.56 22.58 42.92
CA LYS A 3 -18.70 21.40 42.73
C LYS A 3 -19.22 20.41 41.67
N VAL A 4 -20.55 20.30 41.52
CA VAL A 4 -21.19 19.40 40.53
C VAL A 4 -20.91 19.85 39.10
N ASN A 5 -20.92 21.16 38.84
CA ASN A 5 -20.63 21.70 37.50
C ASN A 5 -19.18 21.47 37.05
N PHE A 6 -18.23 21.48 38.00
CA PHE A 6 -16.81 21.24 37.69
C PHE A 6 -16.55 19.78 37.28
N ILE A 7 -17.22 18.82 37.92
CA ILE A 7 -17.08 17.39 37.61
C ILE A 7 -17.62 17.09 36.20
N ILE A 8 -18.74 17.71 35.82
CA ILE A 8 -19.35 17.53 34.49
C ILE A 8 -18.42 18.09 33.39
N ILE A 9 -17.82 19.26 33.61
CA ILE A 9 -16.87 19.85 32.65
C ILE A 9 -15.62 18.99 32.52
N LEU A 10 -15.09 18.46 33.62
CA LEU A 10 -13.91 17.59 33.60
C LEU A 10 -14.16 16.29 32.81
N LEU A 11 -15.34 15.67 33.01
CA LEU A 11 -15.74 14.46 32.28
C LEU A 11 -15.88 14.73 30.77
N ALA A 12 -16.43 15.89 30.38
CA ALA A 12 -16.55 16.25 28.98
C ALA A 12 -15.17 16.39 28.29
N VAL A 13 -14.18 17.00 28.97
CA VAL A 13 -12.83 17.15 28.43
C VAL A 13 -12.12 15.80 28.26
N ILE A 14 -12.30 14.87 29.22
CA ILE A 14 -11.73 13.52 29.12
C ILE A 14 -12.34 12.74 27.95
N ILE A 15 -13.65 12.83 27.75
CA ILE A 15 -14.34 12.17 26.63
C ILE A 15 -13.88 12.74 25.28
N ILE A 16 -13.77 14.07 25.16
CA ILE A 16 -13.32 14.73 23.91
C ILE A 16 -11.88 14.37 23.57
N THR A 17 -10.99 14.28 24.56
CA THR A 17 -9.58 13.90 24.34
C THR A 17 -9.43 12.42 23.95
N TRP A 18 -10.23 11.52 24.54
CA TRP A 18 -10.26 10.10 24.14
C TRP A 18 -10.78 9.88 22.72
N ILE A 19 -11.86 10.57 22.36
CA ILE A 19 -12.45 10.51 21.01
C ILE A 19 -11.50 11.13 19.98
N GLY A 20 -10.89 12.29 20.28
CA GLY A 20 -9.93 12.94 19.39
C GLY A 20 -8.66 12.11 19.13
N SER A 21 -8.16 11.40 20.14
CA SER A 21 -7.03 10.47 19.98
C SER A 21 -7.39 9.26 19.11
N SER A 22 -8.62 8.75 19.25
CA SER A 22 -9.10 7.63 18.44
C SER A 22 -9.28 8.03 16.98
N ILE A 23 -9.78 9.25 16.71
CA ILE A 23 -9.95 9.77 15.35
C ILE A 23 -8.59 10.02 14.66
N ARG A 24 -7.57 10.56 15.35
CA ARG A 24 -6.22 10.70 14.77
C ARG A 24 -5.56 9.35 14.47
N ASN A 25 -5.77 8.34 15.31
CA ASN A 25 -5.24 7.00 15.07
C ASN A 25 -6.00 6.24 13.95
N VAL A 26 -7.29 6.57 13.74
CA VAL A 26 -8.09 6.02 12.63
C VAL A 26 -7.80 6.73 11.30
N GLN A 27 -7.31 7.98 11.30
CA GLN A 27 -6.83 8.65 10.08
C GLN A 27 -5.44 8.20 9.61
N ASN A 28 -4.72 7.39 10.40
CA ASN A 28 -3.60 6.56 9.90
C ASN A 28 -4.08 5.25 9.27
N ALA A 29 -5.37 5.16 8.92
CA ALA A 29 -5.89 4.06 8.12
C ALA A 29 -5.08 4.00 6.81
N LYS A 30 -4.27 2.93 6.70
CA LYS A 30 -3.76 2.39 5.44
C LYS A 30 -4.89 2.46 4.42
N SER A 31 -4.85 3.43 3.52
CA SER A 31 -5.76 3.45 2.38
C SER A 31 -5.31 2.30 1.50
N ARG A 32 -5.99 1.16 1.61
CA ARG A 32 -5.77 0.01 0.73
C ARG A 32 -6.48 0.32 -0.57
N VAL A 33 -5.73 0.57 -1.63
CA VAL A 33 -6.26 0.88 -2.96
C VAL A 33 -5.64 -0.08 -3.97
N GLY A 34 -6.41 -0.47 -4.98
CA GLY A 34 -5.90 -1.25 -6.11
C GLY A 34 -5.47 -2.68 -5.76
N ILE A 35 -6.44 -3.58 -5.47
CA ILE A 35 -6.15 -5.02 -5.39
C ILE A 35 -6.11 -5.60 -6.82
N ILE A 36 -4.97 -6.14 -7.23
CA ILE A 36 -4.79 -6.78 -8.53
C ILE A 36 -4.55 -8.27 -8.34
N LEU A 37 -5.48 -9.09 -8.81
CA LEU A 37 -5.40 -10.54 -8.71
C LEU A 37 -4.50 -11.13 -9.77
N SER A 38 -3.76 -12.19 -9.43
CA SER A 38 -3.11 -13.06 -10.41
C SER A 38 -4.15 -13.72 -11.33
N PRO A 39 -3.77 -14.17 -12.53
CA PRO A 39 -4.68 -14.83 -13.47
C PRO A 39 -5.45 -16.02 -12.89
N ASP A 40 -4.81 -16.81 -12.03
CA ASP A 40 -5.40 -17.96 -11.33
C ASP A 40 -6.16 -17.57 -10.04
N LYS A 41 -6.14 -16.28 -9.69
CA LYS A 41 -6.76 -15.69 -8.49
C LYS A 41 -6.22 -16.22 -7.17
N THR A 42 -5.07 -16.90 -7.17
CA THR A 42 -4.44 -17.41 -5.93
C THR A 42 -3.58 -16.37 -5.23
N LYS A 43 -3.25 -15.25 -5.90
CA LYS A 43 -2.39 -14.19 -5.39
C LYS A 43 -3.04 -12.84 -5.64
N SER A 44 -2.70 -11.86 -4.81
CA SER A 44 -3.09 -10.48 -5.02
C SER A 44 -1.96 -9.54 -4.67
N VAL A 45 -1.81 -8.48 -5.44
CA VAL A 45 -0.92 -7.37 -5.09
C VAL A 45 -1.78 -6.19 -4.65
N GLU A 46 -1.36 -5.51 -3.59
CA GLU A 46 -2.03 -4.31 -3.08
C GLU A 46 -1.02 -3.18 -2.89
N PHE A 47 -1.48 -1.97 -3.17
CA PHE A 47 -0.74 -0.75 -2.91
C PHE A 47 -1.18 -0.19 -1.55
N ILE A 48 -0.20 0.13 -0.70
CA ILE A 48 -0.42 0.69 0.63
C ILE A 48 0.38 1.97 0.79
N ASN A 49 -0.33 3.07 0.99
CA ASN A 49 0.26 4.33 1.43
C ASN A 49 0.31 4.40 2.95
N ALA A 50 1.49 4.68 3.49
CA ALA A 50 1.72 5.06 4.87
C ALA A 50 2.35 6.47 4.93
N ILE A 51 2.43 7.05 6.13
CA ILE A 51 3.07 8.35 6.30
C ILE A 51 4.56 8.22 5.93
N ASN A 52 4.98 8.94 4.89
CA ASN A 52 6.34 9.01 4.33
C ASN A 52 6.84 7.75 3.60
N THR A 53 5.99 6.77 3.32
CA THR A 53 6.40 5.62 2.51
C THR A 53 5.20 4.92 1.88
N SER A 54 5.40 4.45 0.67
CA SER A 54 4.46 3.61 -0.06
C SER A 54 5.04 2.21 -0.17
N GLN A 55 4.15 1.23 -0.14
CA GLN A 55 4.50 -0.19 -0.15
C GLN A 55 3.64 -0.94 -1.15
N ILE A 56 4.25 -1.92 -1.78
CA ILE A 56 3.56 -2.91 -2.61
C ILE A 56 3.66 -4.22 -1.85
N LEU A 57 2.50 -4.73 -1.42
CA LEU A 57 2.42 -6.01 -0.73
C LEU A 57 1.85 -7.07 -1.66
N MET A 58 2.37 -8.29 -1.54
CA MET A 58 1.81 -9.46 -2.18
C MET A 58 1.17 -10.35 -1.11
N ASN A 59 -0.05 -10.78 -1.38
CA ASN A 59 -0.79 -11.72 -0.56
C ASN A 59 -1.09 -13.00 -1.35
N TYR A 60 -1.09 -14.13 -0.66
CA TYR A 60 -1.46 -15.44 -1.17
C TYR A 60 -2.81 -15.86 -0.57
N HIS A 61 -3.74 -16.27 -1.42
CA HIS A 61 -5.12 -16.67 -1.10
C HIS A 61 -5.42 -18.02 -1.75
N LYS A 62 -5.04 -19.10 -1.09
CA LYS A 62 -5.48 -20.47 -1.46
C LYS A 62 -6.51 -20.94 -0.45
N ALA A 63 -7.38 -21.88 -0.83
CA ALA A 63 -8.60 -22.29 -0.10
C ALA A 63 -8.47 -22.55 1.43
N PHE A 64 -7.25 -22.65 1.98
CA PHE A 64 -6.98 -22.86 3.40
C PHE A 64 -5.80 -22.04 3.95
N THR A 65 -5.24 -21.09 3.20
CA THR A 65 -3.96 -20.47 3.57
C THR A 65 -3.89 -19.02 3.11
N VAL A 66 -3.60 -18.13 4.07
CA VAL A 66 -3.41 -16.70 3.86
C VAL A 66 -2.04 -16.32 4.40
N GLY A 67 -1.25 -15.63 3.58
CA GLY A 67 0.04 -15.07 3.97
C GLY A 67 0.39 -13.90 3.05
N GLY A 68 1.28 -13.01 3.51
CA GLY A 68 1.70 -11.87 2.71
C GLY A 68 3.14 -11.47 2.99
N SER A 69 3.75 -10.79 2.01
CA SER A 69 5.11 -10.25 2.11
C SER A 69 5.17 -8.87 1.47
N ASN A 70 6.12 -8.06 1.93
CA ASN A 70 6.52 -6.85 1.23
C ASN A 70 7.25 -7.22 -0.06
N VAL A 71 6.89 -6.57 -1.16
CA VAL A 71 7.56 -6.72 -2.47
C VAL A 71 8.56 -5.59 -2.67
N VAL A 72 8.12 -4.35 -2.42
CA VAL A 72 8.95 -3.16 -2.53
C VAL A 72 8.33 -2.03 -1.72
N SER A 73 9.18 -1.13 -1.23
CA SER A 73 8.80 0.09 -0.53
C SER A 73 9.49 1.30 -1.17
N GLY A 74 9.00 2.52 -1.01
CA GLY A 74 9.65 3.70 -1.55
C GLY A 74 8.88 4.98 -1.33
N ASP A 75 9.36 6.07 -1.91
CA ASP A 75 8.66 7.35 -1.99
C ASP A 75 8.07 7.52 -3.39
N PHE A 76 6.92 6.88 -3.61
CA PHE A 76 6.17 6.91 -4.87
C PHE A 76 4.68 6.94 -4.59
N LYS A 77 3.88 7.50 -5.50
CA LYS A 77 2.41 7.47 -5.41
C LYS A 77 1.85 6.29 -6.19
N GLU A 78 0.56 6.02 -5.97
CA GLU A 78 -0.14 4.95 -6.70
C GLU A 78 -0.14 5.21 -8.21
N GLU A 79 -0.35 6.47 -8.62
CA GLU A 79 -0.35 6.89 -10.02
C GLU A 79 1.00 6.73 -10.73
N ASP A 80 2.10 6.66 -9.96
CA ASP A 80 3.44 6.46 -10.50
C ASP A 80 3.72 4.99 -10.79
N ILE A 81 3.00 4.05 -10.16
CA ILE A 81 3.31 2.63 -10.27
C ILE A 81 2.25 1.92 -11.09
N ASN A 82 2.68 1.21 -12.14
CA ASN A 82 1.81 0.33 -12.91
C ASN A 82 2.15 -1.14 -12.62
N LEU A 83 1.17 -1.85 -12.07
CA LEU A 83 1.27 -3.24 -11.65
C LEU A 83 0.55 -4.15 -12.65
N LYS A 84 1.25 -5.14 -13.20
CA LYS A 84 0.68 -6.07 -14.18
C LYS A 84 1.18 -7.49 -13.94
N TRP A 85 0.27 -8.46 -13.92
CA TRP A 85 0.66 -9.86 -13.99
C TRP A 85 0.97 -10.25 -15.43
N ARG A 86 2.16 -10.78 -15.69
CA ARG A 86 2.48 -11.41 -16.98
C ARG A 86 1.87 -12.80 -17.06
N ASP A 87 1.97 -13.54 -15.97
CA ASP A 87 1.48 -14.90 -15.80
C ASP A 87 1.18 -15.14 -14.31
N GLN A 88 0.79 -16.37 -13.93
CA GLN A 88 0.40 -16.70 -12.55
C GLN A 88 1.50 -16.49 -11.49
N ASN A 89 2.77 -16.46 -11.91
CA ASN A 89 3.93 -16.41 -11.01
C ASN A 89 4.90 -15.29 -11.38
N THR A 90 4.49 -14.32 -12.21
CA THR A 90 5.35 -13.20 -12.59
C THR A 90 4.59 -11.89 -12.51
N LEU A 91 5.00 -11.04 -11.57
CA LEU A 91 4.55 -9.66 -11.44
C LEU A 91 5.51 -8.74 -12.19
N ILE A 92 4.97 -7.79 -12.93
CA ILE A 92 5.70 -6.68 -13.53
C ILE A 92 5.34 -5.41 -12.76
N ILE A 93 6.36 -4.69 -12.29
CA ILE A 93 6.27 -3.39 -11.64
C ILE A 93 6.93 -2.37 -12.54
N GLU A 94 6.12 -1.55 -13.21
CA GLU A 94 6.55 -0.44 -14.04
C GLU A 94 6.51 0.86 -13.24
N TYR A 95 7.56 1.67 -13.32
CA TYR A 95 7.70 2.93 -12.56
C TYR A 95 8.50 3.98 -13.33
N PRO A 96 8.23 5.28 -13.17
CA PRO A 96 9.00 6.38 -13.76
C PRO A 96 10.48 6.35 -13.38
N LYS A 97 11.30 6.86 -14.31
CA LYS A 97 12.71 7.11 -14.05
C LYS A 97 12.93 8.04 -12.85
N GLY A 98 13.89 7.69 -12.01
CA GLY A 98 14.29 8.51 -10.86
C GLY A 98 13.49 8.27 -9.58
N ILE A 99 12.51 7.36 -9.59
CA ILE A 99 11.88 6.88 -8.36
C ILE A 99 12.83 5.92 -7.65
N GLU A 100 13.10 6.20 -6.37
CA GLU A 100 13.93 5.33 -5.54
C GLU A 100 13.07 4.21 -4.92
N LEU A 101 13.39 2.98 -5.31
CA LEU A 101 12.81 1.76 -4.76
C LEU A 101 13.72 1.19 -3.67
N ASN A 102 13.13 0.87 -2.52
CA ASN A 102 13.76 0.36 -1.31
C ASN A 102 13.20 -1.01 -0.93
N ASN A 103 14.00 -1.86 -0.28
CA ASN A 103 13.59 -3.22 0.14
C ASN A 103 12.93 -4.01 -0.99
N LYS A 104 13.61 -4.01 -2.15
CA LYS A 104 13.14 -4.57 -3.41
C LYS A 104 13.43 -6.07 -3.43
N GLU A 105 12.36 -6.87 -3.53
CA GLU A 105 12.45 -8.32 -3.66
C GLU A 105 12.30 -8.72 -5.13
N ASP A 106 13.32 -9.37 -5.70
CA ASP A 106 13.24 -9.89 -7.07
C ASP A 106 12.46 -11.22 -7.14
N GLU A 107 12.39 -11.94 -6.01
CA GLU A 107 11.68 -13.21 -5.89
C GLU A 107 10.99 -13.32 -4.52
N LEU A 108 9.78 -13.88 -4.50
CA LEU A 108 9.08 -14.20 -3.27
C LEU A 108 8.68 -15.68 -3.25
N TYR A 109 9.01 -16.37 -2.17
CA TYR A 109 8.62 -17.76 -1.95
C TYR A 109 7.34 -17.83 -1.11
N PHE A 110 6.25 -18.27 -1.72
CA PHE A 110 4.96 -18.46 -1.06
C PHE A 110 4.50 -19.91 -1.22
N PHE A 111 4.41 -20.62 -0.10
CA PHE A 111 3.74 -21.93 -0.01
C PHE A 111 4.16 -22.95 -1.07
N GLY A 112 5.45 -23.03 -1.38
CA GLY A 112 5.98 -23.98 -2.37
C GLY A 112 6.21 -23.38 -3.76
N GLU A 113 5.74 -22.16 -4.01
CA GLU A 113 5.82 -21.49 -5.32
C GLU A 113 6.76 -20.29 -5.23
N ILE A 114 7.56 -20.08 -6.30
CA ILE A 114 8.35 -18.87 -6.48
C ILE A 114 7.57 -17.92 -7.37
N VAL A 115 7.43 -16.68 -6.90
CA VAL A 115 6.90 -15.56 -7.68
C VAL A 115 8.06 -14.65 -8.05
N GLN A 116 8.21 -14.41 -9.35
CA GLN A 116 9.23 -13.54 -9.92
C GLN A 116 8.70 -12.11 -10.01
N ILE A 117 9.51 -11.13 -9.62
CA ILE A 117 9.16 -9.71 -9.65
C ILE A 117 10.07 -8.99 -10.65
N ASN A 118 9.49 -8.56 -11.76
CA ASN A 118 10.20 -7.89 -12.83
C ASN A 118 9.97 -6.38 -12.76
N TYR A 119 11.06 -5.64 -12.58
CA TYR A 119 11.04 -4.20 -12.44
C TYR A 119 11.40 -3.54 -13.77
N LYS A 120 10.59 -2.59 -14.22
CA LYS A 120 10.78 -1.87 -15.47
C LYS A 120 10.72 -0.36 -15.22
N GLU A 121 11.88 0.27 -15.27
CA GLU A 121 11.95 1.73 -15.28
C GLU A 121 11.47 2.26 -16.64
N GLN A 122 10.48 3.15 -16.61
CA GLN A 122 9.97 3.82 -17.81
C GLN A 122 10.90 4.98 -18.14
N SER A 123 11.46 4.97 -19.35
CA SER A 123 12.12 6.14 -19.91
C SER A 123 11.11 7.27 -20.04
N GLU A 124 11.51 8.51 -19.69
CA GLU A 124 10.72 9.71 -19.94
C GLU A 124 10.35 9.76 -21.43
N GLU A 125 9.13 9.33 -21.78
CA GLU A 125 8.55 9.75 -23.04
C GLU A 125 8.26 11.24 -22.88
N ILE A 126 9.17 12.06 -23.41
CA ILE A 126 8.90 13.45 -23.67
C ILE A 126 7.65 13.46 -24.55
N ASN A 127 6.49 13.67 -23.93
CA ASN A 127 5.27 14.03 -24.62
C ASN A 127 5.49 15.41 -25.24
N THR A 128 6.22 15.48 -26.35
CA THR A 128 6.09 16.57 -27.33
C THR A 128 4.73 16.40 -28.02
N ALA A 129 3.66 16.60 -27.27
CA ALA A 129 2.35 16.91 -27.81
C ALA A 129 2.11 18.40 -27.59
N THR A 130 1.58 19.07 -28.63
CA THR A 130 1.34 20.52 -28.79
C THR A 130 2.60 21.28 -29.27
N THR A 131 2.66 21.84 -30.49
CA THR A 131 1.69 22.71 -31.15
C THR A 131 1.90 22.71 -32.68
N LYS A 132 0.87 22.39 -33.47
CA LYS A 132 0.64 22.98 -34.79
C LYS A 132 -0.86 23.05 -35.04
#